data_AF-A0A935SQS0-F1
#
_entry.id   AF-A0A935SQS0-F1
#
_cell.length_a   1.000
_cell.length_b   1.000
_cell.length_c   1.000
_cell.angle_alpha   90.00
_cell.angle_beta   90.00
_cell.angle_gamma   90.00
#
_symmetry.space_group_name_H-M   'P 1'
#
loop_
_entity.id
_entity.type
_entity.pdbx_description
1 polymer ?
#
loop_
_entity_poly.entity_id
_entity_poly.type
_entity_poly.pdbx_seq_one_letter_code
_entity_poly.pdbx_strand_id
1 'polypeptide(L)'
;MADNARAIYSFSRFRLDAAERLFFDGEAALQMPPKLFDTLQMLVANAGKVLSKERMLEEVWEGSFVEENNLAQNISQLRRILGAEMIETVPKFGYRFIGEVSTDQRLTSEPEVVETVRARVYIDDGTHSFERGASPIHTSSSPLLIRQTPETRYVQNGEVNIAYQVLGDGPVDIVFVMGWVSHLEYFWKHHLLASFLERLASFSRLILFDKRGTGLSDRVPLSELPTLEQRMEDVHAVMDAVGSQRAILVGVSEGGPMCSLFAATYPERTAGLVMIGTYAKRIRDDEYPWAPTEKQREAFFELMRNEWGGPVGIDERAPSMANDPEFREWWATYLRMGASPGAAVALTKMNAEIDVRGVLPSVRVPTLVIHRSGDMCLKVEEGRFVATQIPDAKYVELGGIDHLPFVGDQAEILDEIEQFVTSVRSAGEYDRVLATVMSVSFADPDAESSRRGTDGWEEFIARSKAFVRRQLPMYKGREVSVGDEETLAAFDGPARAIRCAAAINQAAEAQGIALKIGLHTGECDVLGDSYSGFAVDLARQIADLSGDGNILVSRTVKDLVAGSGLEFRELGVRSFDGIDGDWRLFEVLMA
;
A
#
# COMPACT_ATOMS: atom_id res chain seq x y z
N MET A 1 -0.63 -5.54 -46.55
CA MET A 1 0.08 -4.93 -45.41
C MET A 1 1.35 -5.70 -44.98
N ALA A 2 1.81 -6.71 -45.73
CA ALA A 2 2.97 -7.52 -45.33
C ALA A 2 4.35 -6.81 -45.52
N ASP A 3 4.46 -5.82 -46.41
CA ASP A 3 5.74 -5.15 -46.73
C ASP A 3 6.19 -4.10 -45.69
N ASN A 4 5.28 -3.53 -44.88
CA ASN A 4 5.60 -2.43 -43.94
C ASN A 4 6.08 -2.91 -42.56
N ALA A 5 6.02 -4.22 -42.28
CA ALA A 5 6.40 -4.79 -40.99
C ALA A 5 7.91 -5.01 -40.82
N ARG A 6 8.69 -4.90 -41.92
CA ARG A 6 10.16 -5.09 -41.93
C ARG A 6 10.94 -3.86 -42.40
N ALA A 7 10.29 -2.70 -42.44
CA ALA A 7 10.88 -1.47 -42.94
C ALA A 7 11.59 -0.69 -41.83
N ILE A 8 12.75 -0.09 -42.15
CA ILE A 8 13.38 0.93 -41.31
C ILE A 8 12.98 2.30 -41.86
N TYR A 9 12.36 3.11 -41.00
CA TYR A 9 11.97 4.48 -41.32
C TYR A 9 12.95 5.45 -40.67
N SER A 10 13.47 6.41 -41.43
CA SER A 10 14.31 7.50 -40.92
C SER A 10 13.64 8.85 -41.23
N PHE A 11 13.58 9.72 -40.24
CA PHE A 11 12.96 11.05 -40.38
C PHE A 11 13.56 12.03 -39.37
N SER A 12 13.97 13.21 -39.83
CA SER A 12 14.74 14.17 -39.00
C SER A 12 15.95 13.47 -38.36
N ARG A 13 16.11 13.53 -37.04
CA ARG A 13 17.14 12.82 -36.26
C ARG A 13 16.70 11.42 -35.79
N PHE A 14 15.50 10.99 -36.14
CA PHE A 14 14.91 9.77 -35.61
C PHE A 14 15.01 8.60 -36.59
N ARG A 15 15.10 7.40 -36.01
CA ARG A 15 15.04 6.13 -36.75
C ARG A 15 14.09 5.17 -36.05
N LEU A 16 13.16 4.58 -36.80
CA LEU A 16 12.21 3.57 -36.33
C LEU A 16 12.48 2.26 -37.08
N ASP A 17 12.82 1.22 -36.33
CA ASP A 17 12.93 -0.16 -36.83
C ASP A 17 11.64 -0.90 -36.52
N ALA A 18 10.82 -1.15 -37.55
CA ALA A 18 9.53 -1.80 -37.38
C ALA A 18 9.66 -3.31 -37.07
N ALA A 19 10.75 -3.96 -37.48
CA ALA A 19 10.95 -5.39 -37.27
C ALA A 19 11.35 -5.67 -35.81
N GLU A 20 12.33 -4.92 -35.31
CA GLU A 20 12.86 -5.09 -33.94
C GLU A 20 12.08 -4.27 -32.91
N ARG A 21 11.09 -3.48 -33.34
CA ARG A 21 10.29 -2.55 -32.52
C ARG A 21 11.16 -1.56 -31.73
N LEU A 22 12.24 -1.07 -32.35
CA LEU A 22 13.17 -0.13 -31.75
C LEU A 22 12.98 1.28 -32.32
N PHE A 23 13.06 2.29 -31.45
CA PHE A 23 13.02 3.69 -31.84
C PHE A 23 14.30 4.39 -31.34
N PHE A 24 14.89 5.25 -32.18
CA PHE A 24 16.16 5.92 -31.89
C PHE A 24 16.04 7.44 -32.09
N ASP A 25 16.68 8.21 -31.22
CA ASP A 25 17.01 9.64 -31.43
C ASP A 25 18.53 9.75 -31.58
N GLY A 26 19.00 9.96 -32.82
CA GLY A 26 20.40 9.80 -33.18
C GLY A 26 20.87 8.35 -32.97
N GLU A 27 21.88 8.15 -32.13
CA GLU A 27 22.41 6.84 -31.75
C GLU A 27 21.76 6.25 -30.49
N ALA A 28 20.96 7.04 -29.76
CA ALA A 28 20.35 6.61 -28.51
C ALA A 28 19.02 5.87 -28.76
N ALA A 29 18.90 4.64 -28.26
CA ALA A 29 17.65 3.90 -28.26
C ALA A 29 16.68 4.48 -27.22
N LEU A 30 15.45 4.77 -27.64
CA LEU A 30 14.35 5.26 -26.81
C LEU A 30 13.30 4.17 -26.66
N GLN A 31 13.00 3.82 -25.41
CA GLN A 31 11.89 2.91 -25.10
C GLN A 31 10.56 3.63 -25.24
N MET A 32 9.60 3.00 -25.93
CA MET A 32 8.24 3.50 -26.13
C MET A 32 7.21 2.47 -25.69
N PRO A 33 6.10 2.88 -25.04
CA PRO A 33 4.97 2.00 -24.79
C PRO A 33 4.45 1.37 -26.10
N PRO A 34 3.99 0.10 -26.10
CA PRO A 34 3.63 -0.61 -27.32
C PRO A 34 2.62 0.13 -28.21
N LYS A 35 1.55 0.69 -27.63
CA LYS A 35 0.53 1.43 -28.38
C LYS A 35 1.01 2.78 -28.88
N LEU A 36 1.95 3.41 -28.19
CA LEU A 36 2.60 4.64 -28.66
C LEU A 36 3.50 4.34 -29.87
N PHE A 37 4.25 3.24 -29.80
CA PHE A 37 5.06 2.74 -30.91
C PHE A 37 4.20 2.38 -32.12
N ASP A 38 3.12 1.62 -31.93
CA ASP A 38 2.21 1.23 -33.01
C ASP A 38 1.55 2.47 -33.67
N THR A 39 1.16 3.46 -32.87
CA THR A 39 0.64 4.75 -33.37
C THR A 39 1.69 5.48 -34.22
N LEU A 40 2.95 5.53 -33.77
CA LEU A 40 4.04 6.15 -34.51
C LEU A 40 4.35 5.41 -35.81
N GLN A 41 4.45 4.09 -35.75
CA GLN A 41 4.69 3.24 -36.91
C GLN A 41 3.59 3.46 -37.95
N MET A 42 2.32 3.48 -37.54
CA MET A 42 1.19 3.71 -38.44
C MET A 42 1.25 5.10 -39.10
N LEU A 43 1.61 6.14 -38.34
CA LEU A 43 1.76 7.51 -38.84
C LEU A 43 2.90 7.63 -39.86
N VAL A 44 4.08 7.10 -39.53
CA VAL A 44 5.28 7.20 -40.36
C VAL A 44 5.16 6.33 -41.62
N ALA A 45 4.57 5.14 -41.52
CA ALA A 45 4.28 4.28 -42.66
C ALA A 45 3.25 4.89 -43.65
N ASN A 46 2.47 5.88 -43.20
CA ASN A 46 1.51 6.61 -44.01
C ASN A 46 1.87 8.11 -44.13
N ALA A 47 3.16 8.46 -44.04
CA ALA A 47 3.61 9.84 -44.10
C ALA A 47 3.02 10.61 -45.30
N GLY A 48 2.59 11.84 -45.06
CA GLY A 48 1.89 12.69 -46.03
C GLY A 48 0.40 12.37 -46.24
N LYS A 49 -0.12 11.24 -45.74
CA LYS A 49 -1.55 10.89 -45.85
C LYS A 49 -2.31 11.20 -44.55
N VAL A 50 -3.58 11.55 -44.68
CA VAL A 50 -4.48 11.72 -43.52
C VAL A 50 -5.00 10.36 -43.10
N LEU A 51 -4.78 9.99 -41.85
CA LEU A 51 -5.36 8.81 -41.23
C LEU A 51 -6.58 9.22 -40.40
N SER A 52 -7.71 8.53 -40.59
CA SER A 52 -8.91 8.79 -39.80
C SER A 52 -8.75 8.28 -38.37
N LYS A 53 -9.41 8.95 -37.42
CA LYS A 53 -9.36 8.54 -36.01
C LYS A 53 -9.88 7.11 -35.83
N GLU A 54 -10.97 6.77 -36.51
CA GLU A 54 -11.61 5.45 -36.45
C GLU A 54 -10.64 4.37 -36.93
N ARG A 55 -9.97 4.60 -38.07
CA ARG A 55 -8.97 3.68 -38.61
C ARG A 55 -7.78 3.50 -37.67
N MET A 56 -7.29 4.59 -37.09
CA MET A 56 -6.18 4.51 -36.12
C MET A 56 -6.58 3.77 -34.85
N LEU A 57 -7.82 3.98 -34.37
CA LEU A 57 -8.34 3.26 -33.21
C LEU A 57 -8.50 1.76 -33.50
N GLU A 58 -9.06 1.40 -34.66
CA GLU A 58 -9.25 0.01 -35.08
C GLU A 58 -7.92 -0.74 -35.27
N GLU A 59 -6.95 -0.14 -35.97
CA GLU A 59 -5.68 -0.81 -36.27
C GLU A 59 -4.72 -0.85 -35.07
N VAL A 60 -4.68 0.19 -34.23
CA VAL A 60 -3.77 0.22 -33.06
C VAL A 60 -4.37 -0.51 -31.86
N TRP A 61 -5.69 -0.53 -31.69
CA TRP A 61 -6.37 -1.19 -30.56
C TRP A 61 -7.31 -2.32 -31.02
N GLU A 62 -6.86 -3.13 -31.98
CA GLU A 62 -7.59 -4.31 -32.45
C GLU A 62 -8.02 -5.21 -31.25
N GLY A 63 -9.33 -5.46 -31.12
CA GLY A 63 -9.89 -6.28 -30.04
C GLY A 63 -10.11 -5.59 -28.69
N SER A 64 -9.94 -4.26 -28.59
CA SER A 64 -10.17 -3.47 -27.36
C SER A 64 -11.15 -2.32 -27.60
N PHE A 65 -12.13 -2.12 -26.72
CA PHE A 65 -12.96 -0.91 -26.74
C PHE A 65 -12.21 0.25 -26.08
N VAL A 66 -11.82 1.25 -26.87
CA VAL A 66 -11.09 2.43 -26.40
C VAL A 66 -11.74 3.72 -26.87
N GLU A 67 -11.75 4.73 -26.02
CA GLU A 67 -12.26 6.05 -26.34
C GLU A 67 -11.24 6.89 -27.14
N GLU A 68 -11.73 7.83 -27.96
CA GLU A 68 -10.90 8.74 -28.77
C GLU A 68 -9.83 9.51 -27.97
N ASN A 69 -10.04 9.67 -26.66
CA ASN A 69 -9.09 10.35 -25.77
C ASN A 69 -7.72 9.65 -25.73
N ASN A 70 -7.68 8.32 -25.84
CA ASN A 70 -6.43 7.54 -25.86
C ASN A 70 -5.58 7.87 -27.09
N LEU A 71 -6.21 7.98 -28.27
CA LEU A 71 -5.52 8.39 -29.48
C LEU A 71 -5.00 9.83 -29.36
N ALA A 72 -5.80 10.75 -28.81
CA ALA A 72 -5.38 12.13 -28.59
C ALA A 72 -4.16 12.23 -27.63
N GLN A 73 -4.12 11.41 -26.59
CA GLN A 73 -2.99 11.31 -25.67
C GLN A 73 -1.73 10.79 -26.37
N ASN A 74 -1.82 9.70 -27.15
CA ASN A 74 -0.68 9.20 -27.93
C ASN A 74 -0.14 10.27 -28.89
N ILE A 75 -1.01 10.99 -29.59
CA ILE A 75 -0.59 12.08 -30.49
C ILE A 75 0.11 13.21 -29.70
N SER A 76 -0.40 13.58 -28.53
CA SER A 76 0.23 14.58 -27.66
C SER A 76 1.63 14.14 -27.21
N GLN A 77 1.78 12.89 -26.80
CA GLN A 77 3.06 12.32 -26.40
C GLN A 77 4.05 12.26 -27.58
N LEU A 78 3.62 11.81 -28.75
CA LEU A 78 4.45 11.80 -29.95
C LEU A 78 4.91 13.20 -30.34
N ARG A 79 4.04 14.21 -30.26
CA ARG A 79 4.44 15.62 -30.51
C ARG A 79 5.51 16.10 -29.52
N ARG A 80 5.43 15.68 -28.25
CA ARG A 80 6.45 16.03 -27.24
C ARG A 80 7.81 15.38 -27.54
N ILE A 81 7.81 14.17 -28.10
CA ILE A 81 9.04 13.43 -28.44
C ILE A 81 9.64 13.94 -29.76
N LEU A 82 8.81 14.06 -30.80
CA LEU A 82 9.25 14.28 -32.17
C LEU A 82 9.37 15.75 -32.56
N GLY A 83 8.65 16.64 -31.87
CA GLY A 83 8.34 18.00 -32.31
C GLY A 83 6.86 18.14 -32.67
N ALA A 84 6.23 19.22 -32.22
CA ALA A 84 4.80 19.46 -32.43
C ALA A 84 4.45 19.62 -33.93
N GLU A 85 5.42 20.10 -34.70
CA GLU A 85 5.39 20.31 -36.14
C GLU A 85 5.47 19.02 -36.95
N MET A 86 5.71 17.85 -36.36
CA MET A 86 5.84 16.58 -37.11
C MET A 86 4.49 15.90 -37.35
N ILE A 87 3.46 16.25 -36.57
CA ILE A 87 2.12 15.64 -36.65
C ILE A 87 1.08 16.75 -36.71
N GLU A 88 0.38 16.84 -37.83
CA GLU A 88 -0.70 17.79 -38.07
C GLU A 88 -2.06 17.20 -37.67
N THR A 89 -2.88 17.98 -36.95
CA THR A 89 -4.30 17.63 -36.74
C THR A 89 -5.11 18.16 -37.92
N VAL A 90 -5.80 17.27 -38.62
CA VAL A 90 -6.74 17.63 -39.69
C VAL A 90 -8.16 17.64 -39.10
N PRO A 91 -8.78 18.83 -38.89
CA PRO A 91 -10.05 18.93 -38.18
C PRO A 91 -11.14 18.05 -38.79
N LYS A 92 -11.87 17.31 -37.94
CA LYS A 92 -12.94 16.35 -38.31
C LYS A 92 -12.51 15.11 -39.10
N PHE A 93 -11.23 14.98 -39.46
CA PHE A 93 -10.75 13.83 -40.21
C PHE A 93 -9.77 12.98 -39.40
N GLY A 94 -8.74 13.57 -38.77
CA GLY A 94 -7.78 12.80 -37.96
C GLY A 94 -6.41 13.43 -37.95
N TYR A 95 -5.37 12.62 -38.19
CA TYR A 95 -3.97 13.05 -38.06
C TYR A 95 -3.16 12.74 -39.31
N ARG A 96 -2.15 13.58 -39.59
CA ARG A 96 -1.21 13.41 -40.69
C ARG A 96 0.21 13.61 -40.20
N PHE A 97 1.09 12.66 -40.51
CA PHE A 97 2.52 12.82 -40.29
C PHE A 97 3.12 13.66 -41.43
N ILE A 98 3.76 14.77 -41.08
CA ILE A 98 4.27 15.76 -42.04
C ILE A 98 5.80 15.83 -42.09
N GLY A 99 6.50 15.08 -41.24
CA GLY A 99 7.94 14.90 -41.36
C GLY A 99 8.32 14.18 -42.67
N GLU A 100 9.46 14.55 -43.25
CA GLU A 100 10.02 13.88 -44.42
C GLU A 100 10.57 12.50 -44.00
N VAL A 101 10.01 11.43 -44.55
CA VAL A 101 10.33 10.04 -44.21
C VAL A 101 11.07 9.37 -45.35
N SER A 102 12.25 8.82 -45.05
CA SER A 102 12.97 7.90 -45.92
C SER A 102 12.79 6.47 -45.41
N THR A 103 12.54 5.53 -46.33
CA THR A 103 12.37 4.10 -46.01
C THR A 103 13.51 3.30 -46.63
N ASP A 104 14.25 2.53 -45.82
CA ASP A 104 15.22 1.55 -46.31
C ASP A 104 14.64 0.14 -46.16
N GLN A 105 14.57 -0.61 -47.26
CA GLN A 105 14.07 -1.99 -47.29
C GLN A 105 15.18 -3.05 -47.19
N ARG A 106 16.43 -2.64 -46.92
CA ARG A 106 17.57 -3.58 -46.84
C ARG A 106 17.64 -4.28 -45.48
N LEU A 107 16.90 -5.39 -45.33
CA LEU A 107 17.20 -6.50 -44.39
C LEU A 107 16.36 -7.73 -44.81
N THR A 108 16.74 -8.36 -45.94
CA THR A 108 16.18 -9.65 -46.39
C THR A 108 17.14 -10.82 -46.19
N SER A 109 18.19 -10.69 -45.37
CA SER A 109 19.11 -11.80 -45.09
C SER A 109 19.30 -11.94 -43.58
N GLU A 110 19.01 -13.13 -43.06
CA GLU A 110 19.07 -13.55 -41.66
C GLU A 110 20.41 -13.19 -40.98
N PRO A 111 20.43 -12.81 -39.69
CA PRO A 111 21.66 -12.57 -38.97
C PRO A 111 22.32 -13.88 -38.50
N GLU A 112 23.60 -14.05 -38.82
CA GLU A 112 24.48 -15.05 -38.19
C GLU A 112 24.79 -14.66 -36.74
N VAL A 113 24.52 -15.57 -35.81
CA VAL A 113 24.88 -15.44 -34.40
C VAL A 113 26.35 -15.86 -34.22
N VAL A 114 27.22 -14.92 -33.83
CA VAL A 114 28.58 -15.22 -33.38
C VAL A 114 28.65 -15.05 -31.86
N GLU A 115 28.55 -16.17 -31.15
CA GLU A 115 28.74 -16.25 -29.71
C GLU A 115 30.25 -16.17 -29.38
N THR A 116 30.66 -15.20 -28.56
CA THR A 116 32.05 -15.14 -28.05
C THR A 116 32.07 -15.44 -26.55
N VAL A 117 32.32 -16.70 -26.19
CA VAL A 117 32.60 -17.13 -24.82
C VAL A 117 34.02 -16.69 -24.43
N ARG A 118 34.16 -15.82 -23.42
CA ARG A 118 35.47 -15.53 -22.80
C ARG A 118 35.78 -16.54 -21.70
N ALA A 119 36.57 -17.56 -22.02
CA ALA A 119 37.27 -18.38 -21.04
C ALA A 119 38.48 -17.59 -20.47
N ARG A 120 38.60 -17.52 -19.13
CA ARG A 120 39.80 -17.01 -18.46
C ARG A 120 40.87 -18.10 -18.46
N VAL A 121 42.01 -17.84 -19.09
CA VAL A 121 43.24 -18.63 -18.95
C VAL A 121 44.26 -17.75 -18.21
N TYR A 122 44.81 -18.27 -17.12
CA TYR A 122 45.98 -17.69 -16.46
C TYR A 122 47.24 -18.20 -17.17
N ILE A 123 48.12 -17.29 -17.58
CA ILE A 123 49.51 -17.60 -17.91
C ILE A 123 50.40 -16.56 -17.20
N ASP A 124 51.29 -17.07 -16.38
CA ASP A 124 52.45 -16.38 -15.81
C ASP A 124 53.58 -16.37 -16.85
N ASP A 125 54.24 -15.22 -17.03
CA ASP A 125 55.69 -15.10 -17.24
C ASP A 125 56.10 -13.67 -17.64
N GLY A 126 56.88 -13.04 -16.76
CA GLY A 126 58.17 -12.42 -17.08
C GLY A 126 58.30 -11.39 -18.22
N THR A 127 58.47 -10.13 -17.81
CA THR A 127 59.38 -9.10 -18.39
C THR A 127 59.22 -8.70 -19.86
N HIS A 128 58.78 -7.46 -20.11
CA HIS A 128 59.59 -6.39 -20.76
C HIS A 128 58.82 -5.05 -20.81
N SER A 129 59.57 -3.98 -20.58
CA SER A 129 59.22 -2.56 -20.55
C SER A 129 58.80 -1.96 -21.90
N PHE A 130 57.90 -0.95 -21.92
CA PHE A 130 58.07 0.35 -22.62
C PHE A 130 56.98 1.37 -22.21
N GLU A 131 57.31 2.65 -22.43
CA GLU A 131 56.82 3.84 -21.72
C GLU A 131 55.52 4.50 -22.22
N ARG A 132 54.89 5.21 -21.25
CA ARG A 132 54.00 6.38 -21.29
C ARG A 132 53.51 6.96 -22.64
N GLY A 133 52.18 7.01 -22.75
CA GLY A 133 51.43 8.06 -23.44
C GLY A 133 50.12 8.33 -22.70
N ALA A 134 50.11 9.32 -21.80
CA ALA A 134 48.93 9.76 -21.07
C ALA A 134 48.19 10.84 -21.86
N SER A 135 46.89 10.65 -22.08
CA SER A 135 45.89 11.72 -22.10
C SER A 135 44.50 11.14 -21.77
N PRO A 136 43.66 11.88 -21.02
CA PRO A 136 42.58 11.31 -20.24
C PRO A 136 41.32 11.15 -21.09
N ILE A 137 40.68 9.98 -20.99
CA ILE A 137 39.29 9.82 -21.40
C ILE A 137 38.47 10.62 -20.39
N HIS A 138 37.96 11.77 -20.82
CA HIS A 138 36.87 12.46 -20.15
C HIS A 138 35.67 11.50 -20.12
N THR A 139 35.47 10.81 -19.01
CA THR A 139 34.16 10.27 -18.67
C THR A 139 33.29 11.47 -18.34
N SER A 140 32.54 11.97 -19.32
CA SER A 140 31.41 12.84 -19.03
C SER A 140 30.39 11.99 -18.27
N SER A 141 30.47 12.03 -16.95
CA SER A 141 29.33 11.77 -16.08
C SER A 141 28.25 12.78 -16.48
N SER A 142 27.34 12.39 -17.36
CA SER A 142 26.07 13.11 -17.44
C SER A 142 25.41 12.89 -16.09
N PRO A 143 25.13 13.96 -15.31
CA PRO A 143 24.37 13.80 -14.10
C PRO A 143 23.02 13.22 -14.51
N LEU A 144 22.63 12.08 -13.94
CA LEU A 144 21.23 11.70 -13.87
C LEU A 144 20.50 12.94 -13.37
N LEU A 145 19.72 13.58 -14.25
CA LEU A 145 18.89 14.71 -13.87
C LEU A 145 18.03 14.21 -12.72
N ILE A 146 18.31 14.70 -11.51
CA ILE A 146 17.28 14.81 -10.48
C ILE A 146 16.18 15.61 -11.16
N ARG A 147 15.17 14.93 -11.70
CA ARG A 147 13.89 15.58 -11.98
C ARG A 147 13.48 16.16 -10.63
N GLN A 148 13.26 17.48 -10.59
CA GLN A 148 13.11 18.27 -9.36
C GLN A 148 12.49 17.48 -8.21
N THR A 149 13.14 17.50 -7.04
CA THR A 149 12.59 16.91 -5.81
C THR A 149 11.12 17.32 -5.68
N PRO A 150 10.19 16.35 -5.53
CA PRO A 150 8.76 16.65 -5.47
C PRO A 150 8.44 17.65 -4.38
N GLU A 151 7.46 18.52 -4.63
CA GLU A 151 6.98 19.47 -3.65
C GLU A 151 6.27 18.72 -2.51
N THR A 152 6.74 18.93 -1.27
CA THR A 152 6.06 18.45 -0.06
C THR A 152 4.82 19.28 0.19
N ARG A 153 3.68 18.61 0.35
CA ARG A 153 2.37 19.20 0.67
C ARG A 153 1.81 18.60 1.95
N TYR A 154 0.76 19.22 2.48
CA TYR A 154 0.14 18.81 3.74
C TYR A 154 -1.37 18.67 3.56
N VAL A 155 -1.94 17.66 4.21
CA VAL A 155 -3.39 17.52 4.42
C VAL A 155 -3.66 17.38 5.91
N GLN A 156 -4.73 18.01 6.38
CA GLN A 156 -5.16 17.90 7.78
C GLN A 156 -6.04 16.66 7.96
N ASN A 157 -5.73 15.85 8.98
CA ASN A 157 -6.56 14.74 9.44
C ASN A 157 -6.81 14.87 10.96
N GLY A 158 -7.97 15.42 11.32
CA GLY A 158 -8.24 15.83 12.70
C GLY A 158 -7.35 17.01 13.10
N GLU A 159 -6.55 16.84 14.15
CA GLU A 159 -5.64 17.89 14.66
C GLU A 159 -4.22 17.80 14.12
N VAL A 160 -3.91 16.81 13.27
CA VAL A 160 -2.56 16.58 12.74
C VAL A 160 -2.47 16.86 11.24
N ASN A 161 -1.34 17.40 10.81
CA ASN A 161 -0.97 17.57 9.41
C ASN A 161 -0.14 16.37 8.94
N ILE A 162 -0.56 15.79 7.82
CA ILE A 162 0.10 14.67 7.15
C ILE A 162 0.85 15.21 5.94
N ALA A 163 2.18 15.09 5.96
CA ALA A 163 3.04 15.44 4.85
C ALA A 163 2.95 14.38 3.75
N TYR A 164 2.80 14.81 2.51
CA TYR A 164 2.73 13.93 1.35
C TYR A 164 3.43 14.54 0.12
N GLN A 165 3.80 13.68 -0.83
CA GLN A 165 4.35 14.03 -2.14
C GLN A 165 3.66 13.20 -3.21
N VAL A 166 3.56 13.76 -4.42
CA VAL A 166 2.99 13.06 -5.60
C VAL A 166 3.99 13.12 -6.74
N LEU A 167 4.19 11.99 -7.41
CA LEU A 167 5.06 11.84 -8.56
C LEU A 167 4.38 11.08 -9.68
N GLY A 168 4.71 11.43 -10.92
CA GLY A 168 4.14 10.77 -12.10
C GLY A 168 2.69 11.19 -12.37
N ASP A 169 2.24 10.85 -13.58
CA ASP A 169 0.91 11.13 -14.11
C ASP A 169 0.30 9.86 -14.76
N GLY A 170 0.78 8.69 -14.35
CA GLY A 170 0.30 7.40 -14.82
C GLY A 170 -1.17 7.13 -14.48
N PRO A 171 -1.82 6.20 -15.18
CA PRO A 171 -3.27 5.98 -15.08
C PRO A 171 -3.72 5.26 -13.80
N VAL A 172 -2.78 4.69 -13.04
CA VAL A 172 -3.04 3.96 -11.79
C VAL A 172 -2.42 4.73 -10.64
N ASP A 173 -3.19 4.93 -9.57
CA ASP A 173 -2.69 5.49 -8.33
C ASP A 173 -2.01 4.40 -7.49
N ILE A 174 -0.80 4.66 -7.03
CA ILE A 174 -0.11 3.83 -6.04
C ILE A 174 0.10 4.66 -4.78
N VAL A 175 -0.41 4.19 -3.64
CA VAL A 175 -0.01 4.72 -2.33
C VAL A 175 1.11 3.84 -1.79
N PHE A 176 2.30 4.42 -1.64
CA PHE A 176 3.46 3.72 -1.13
C PHE A 176 3.65 4.00 0.36
N VAL A 177 3.55 2.93 1.17
CA VAL A 177 3.68 2.98 2.62
C VAL A 177 5.02 2.40 3.02
N MET A 178 5.98 3.28 3.28
CA MET A 178 7.28 2.90 3.83
C MET A 178 7.13 2.35 5.26
N GLY A 179 7.89 1.30 5.58
CA GLY A 179 7.90 0.69 6.92
C GLY A 179 8.70 1.49 7.96
N TRP A 180 8.37 1.30 9.23
CA TRP A 180 9.04 1.90 10.39
C TRP A 180 9.00 3.44 10.36
N VAL A 181 10.15 4.11 10.33
CA VAL A 181 10.27 5.56 10.23
C VAL A 181 10.51 5.97 8.78
N SER A 182 10.00 7.13 8.37
CA SER A 182 10.19 7.71 7.04
C SER A 182 10.48 9.20 7.09
N HIS A 183 11.01 9.74 5.98
CA HIS A 183 11.17 11.18 5.79
C HIS A 183 11.17 11.50 4.28
N LEU A 184 10.08 12.08 3.78
CA LEU A 184 9.85 12.27 2.34
C LEU A 184 11.00 12.98 1.62
N GLU A 185 11.50 14.09 2.17
CA GLU A 185 12.59 14.82 1.50
C GLU A 185 13.93 14.08 1.52
N TYR A 186 14.12 13.14 2.47
CA TYR A 186 15.38 12.42 2.61
C TYR A 186 15.43 11.15 1.76
N PHE A 187 14.28 10.67 1.28
CA PHE A 187 14.21 9.61 0.27
C PHE A 187 15.06 9.93 -0.97
N TRP A 188 15.06 11.20 -1.37
CA TRP A 188 15.76 11.70 -2.57
C TRP A 188 17.26 11.92 -2.38
N LYS A 189 17.79 11.67 -1.17
CA LYS A 189 19.21 11.86 -0.86
C LYS A 189 20.08 10.64 -1.13
N HIS A 190 19.49 9.48 -1.37
CA HIS A 190 20.22 8.28 -1.80
C HIS A 190 19.70 7.79 -3.14
N HIS A 191 20.61 7.58 -4.09
CA HIS A 191 20.26 7.24 -5.47
C HIS A 191 19.43 5.95 -5.56
N LEU A 192 19.75 4.93 -4.75
CA LEU A 192 19.01 3.67 -4.75
C LEU A 192 17.51 3.83 -4.44
N LEU A 193 17.16 4.65 -3.44
CA LEU A 193 15.76 4.88 -3.08
C LEU A 193 15.09 5.84 -4.08
N ALA A 194 15.79 6.88 -4.52
CA ALA A 194 15.27 7.78 -5.55
C ALA A 194 14.91 7.02 -6.84
N SER A 195 15.82 6.16 -7.35
CA SER A 195 15.59 5.35 -8.55
C SER A 195 14.42 4.37 -8.39
N PHE A 196 14.28 3.74 -7.22
CA PHE A 196 13.15 2.86 -6.92
C PHE A 196 11.80 3.60 -7.02
N LEU A 197 11.71 4.80 -6.41
CA LEU A 197 10.50 5.62 -6.43
C LEU A 197 10.22 6.21 -7.82
N GLU A 198 11.25 6.65 -8.53
CA GLU A 198 11.14 7.12 -9.93
C GLU A 198 10.64 6.02 -10.86
N ARG A 199 11.09 4.77 -10.65
CA ARG A 199 10.62 3.62 -11.43
C ARG A 199 9.16 3.31 -11.14
N LEU A 200 8.72 3.29 -9.88
CA LEU A 200 7.29 3.17 -9.55
C LEU A 200 6.46 4.29 -10.21
N ALA A 201 6.93 5.53 -10.15
CA ALA A 201 6.27 6.68 -10.76
C ALA A 201 6.30 6.67 -12.31
N SER A 202 7.10 5.82 -12.94
CA SER A 202 7.19 5.74 -14.41
C SER A 202 5.95 5.11 -15.06
N PHE A 203 5.19 4.30 -14.32
CA PHE A 203 3.98 3.62 -14.77
C PHE A 203 2.75 3.89 -13.89
N SER A 204 2.87 4.77 -12.88
CA SER A 204 1.80 5.11 -11.95
C SER A 204 1.82 6.60 -11.57
N ARG A 205 0.73 7.08 -10.98
CA ARG A 205 0.77 8.28 -10.13
C ARG A 205 1.08 7.82 -8.71
N LEU A 206 2.33 7.98 -8.32
CA LEU A 206 2.87 7.55 -7.04
C LEU A 206 2.58 8.61 -5.96
N ILE A 207 1.93 8.17 -4.89
CA ILE A 207 1.55 8.95 -3.72
C ILE A 207 2.38 8.47 -2.54
N LEU A 208 3.18 9.37 -1.99
CA LEU A 208 4.06 9.12 -0.85
C LEU A 208 3.55 9.94 0.34
N PHE A 209 3.69 9.43 1.56
CA PHE A 209 3.44 10.21 2.77
C PHE A 209 4.32 9.77 3.93
N ASP A 210 4.54 10.68 4.87
CA ASP A 210 5.08 10.33 6.17
C ASP A 210 3.92 10.02 7.14
N LYS A 211 3.97 8.86 7.79
CA LYS A 211 2.94 8.48 8.77
C LYS A 211 2.93 9.49 9.92
N ARG A 212 1.76 9.79 10.51
CA ARG A 212 1.68 10.65 11.69
C ARG A 212 2.68 10.22 12.76
N GLY A 213 3.35 11.18 13.39
CA GLY A 213 4.43 10.93 14.36
C GLY A 213 5.83 10.78 13.76
N THR A 214 5.95 10.60 12.44
CA THR A 214 7.23 10.38 11.74
C THR A 214 7.49 11.42 10.65
N GLY A 215 8.77 11.59 10.31
CA GLY A 215 9.20 12.42 9.18
C GLY A 215 8.75 13.86 9.28
N LEU A 216 8.15 14.35 8.19
CA LEU A 216 7.64 15.70 8.05
C LEU A 216 6.19 15.89 8.53
N SER A 217 5.49 14.81 8.89
CA SER A 217 4.16 14.87 9.49
C SER A 217 4.22 15.29 10.95
N ASP A 218 3.11 15.81 11.48
CA ASP A 218 3.05 16.27 12.86
C ASP A 218 3.41 15.16 13.86
N ARG A 219 4.12 15.56 14.93
CA ARG A 219 4.50 14.66 16.02
C ARG A 219 3.29 14.31 16.88
N VAL A 220 3.33 13.14 17.48
CA VAL A 220 2.28 12.62 18.37
C VAL A 220 2.81 12.41 19.78
N PRO A 221 1.97 12.54 20.83
CA PRO A 221 2.38 12.25 22.20
C PRO A 221 2.84 10.80 22.35
N LEU A 222 3.92 10.57 23.11
CA LEU A 222 4.40 9.20 23.36
C LEU A 222 3.43 8.36 24.23
N SER A 223 2.53 9.03 24.95
CA SER A 223 1.47 8.39 25.75
C SER A 223 0.28 7.92 24.92
N GLU A 224 0.13 8.41 23.69
CA GLU A 224 -0.98 8.07 22.79
C GLU A 224 -0.43 7.90 21.38
N LEU A 225 0.05 6.69 21.09
CA LEU A 225 0.68 6.37 19.83
C LEU A 225 -0.39 6.11 18.75
N PRO A 226 -0.06 6.35 17.48
CA PRO A 226 -1.05 6.31 16.43
C PRO A 226 -1.43 4.86 16.12
N THR A 227 -2.69 4.52 16.38
CA THR A 227 -3.25 3.18 16.12
C THR A 227 -3.21 2.86 14.62
N LEU A 228 -3.34 1.57 14.25
CA LEU A 228 -3.51 1.19 12.85
C LEU A 228 -4.68 1.95 12.20
N GLU A 229 -5.80 2.07 12.91
CA GLU A 229 -6.98 2.82 12.49
C GLU A 229 -6.65 4.29 12.13
N GLN A 230 -5.92 5.00 12.99
CA GLN A 230 -5.53 6.38 12.72
C GLN A 230 -4.56 6.49 11.53
N ARG A 231 -3.68 5.50 11.35
CA ARG A 231 -2.75 5.45 10.20
C ARG A 231 -3.49 5.16 8.89
N MET A 232 -4.54 4.35 8.90
CA MET A 232 -5.40 4.13 7.73
C MET A 232 -6.15 5.41 7.35
N GLU A 233 -6.61 6.17 8.33
CA GLU A 233 -7.26 7.47 8.10
C GLU A 233 -6.29 8.48 7.46
N ASP A 234 -4.99 8.40 7.75
CA ASP A 234 -3.98 9.22 7.06
C ASP A 234 -3.89 8.88 5.58
N VAL A 235 -3.91 7.59 5.23
CA VAL A 235 -3.97 7.14 3.84
C VAL A 235 -5.21 7.69 3.16
N HIS A 236 -6.37 7.57 3.79
CA HIS A 236 -7.63 8.13 3.30
C HIS A 236 -7.54 9.65 3.06
N ALA A 237 -7.07 10.40 4.04
CA ALA A 237 -6.96 11.85 3.94
C ALA A 237 -6.01 12.28 2.80
N VAL A 238 -4.88 11.60 2.64
CA VAL A 238 -3.94 11.86 1.55
C VAL A 238 -4.56 11.49 0.20
N MET A 239 -5.24 10.35 0.10
CA MET A 239 -5.95 9.95 -1.12
C MET A 239 -7.01 10.99 -1.52
N ASP A 240 -7.82 11.45 -0.57
CA ASP A 240 -8.84 12.47 -0.83
C ASP A 240 -8.21 13.81 -1.26
N ALA A 241 -7.12 14.24 -0.62
CA ALA A 241 -6.40 15.47 -0.96
C ALA A 241 -5.85 15.49 -2.40
N VAL A 242 -5.46 14.33 -2.93
CA VAL A 242 -4.95 14.19 -4.31
C VAL A 242 -6.02 13.74 -5.31
N GLY A 243 -7.27 13.63 -4.86
CA GLY A 243 -8.42 13.19 -5.66
C GLY A 243 -8.36 11.72 -6.08
N SER A 244 -7.61 10.88 -5.36
CA SER A 244 -7.53 9.44 -5.61
C SER A 244 -8.77 8.73 -5.07
N GLN A 245 -9.63 8.28 -5.98
CA GLN A 245 -10.83 7.52 -5.61
C GLN A 245 -10.47 6.08 -5.22
N ARG A 246 -9.48 5.48 -5.88
CA ARG A 246 -9.09 4.08 -5.67
C ARG A 246 -7.62 3.92 -6.02
N ALA A 247 -6.85 3.24 -5.17
CA ALA A 247 -5.41 3.08 -5.35
C ALA A 247 -4.93 1.65 -5.07
N ILE A 248 -3.79 1.28 -5.65
CA ILE A 248 -3.03 0.12 -5.22
C ILE A 248 -2.18 0.53 -4.01
N LEU A 249 -2.31 -0.20 -2.90
CA LEU A 249 -1.50 0.03 -1.71
C LEU A 249 -0.23 -0.82 -1.77
N VAL A 250 0.92 -0.19 -1.64
CA VAL A 250 2.22 -0.89 -1.57
C VAL A 250 2.79 -0.72 -0.16
N GLY A 251 2.62 -1.75 0.67
CA GLY A 251 3.10 -1.78 2.05
C GLY A 251 4.44 -2.50 2.18
N VAL A 252 5.46 -1.81 2.69
CA VAL A 252 6.78 -2.40 2.96
C VAL A 252 6.92 -2.68 4.45
N SER A 253 7.31 -3.89 4.85
CA SER A 253 7.55 -4.23 6.26
C SER A 253 6.31 -3.97 7.11
N GLU A 254 6.42 -3.11 8.13
CA GLU A 254 5.31 -2.64 8.95
C GLU A 254 4.18 -1.93 8.16
N GLY A 255 4.46 -1.44 6.96
CA GLY A 255 3.41 -0.91 6.07
C GLY A 255 2.39 -1.97 5.67
N GLY A 256 2.79 -3.25 5.63
CA GLY A 256 1.92 -4.36 5.25
C GLY A 256 0.71 -4.56 6.17
N PRO A 257 0.87 -4.75 7.50
CA PRO A 257 -0.26 -4.83 8.43
C PRO A 257 -1.27 -3.70 8.28
N MET A 258 -0.81 -2.45 8.15
CA MET A 258 -1.69 -1.30 7.96
C MET A 258 -2.43 -1.34 6.62
N CYS A 259 -1.72 -1.63 5.52
CA CYS A 259 -2.35 -1.76 4.21
C CYS A 259 -3.33 -2.94 4.14
N SER A 260 -3.08 -4.05 4.83
CA SER A 260 -4.00 -5.19 4.88
C SER A 260 -5.30 -4.85 5.60
N LEU A 261 -5.22 -4.10 6.71
CA LEU A 261 -6.40 -3.62 7.41
C LEU A 261 -7.18 -2.62 6.55
N PHE A 262 -6.48 -1.71 5.85
CA PHE A 262 -7.13 -0.77 4.94
C PHE A 262 -7.84 -1.49 3.81
N ALA A 263 -7.16 -2.45 3.16
CA ALA A 263 -7.71 -3.20 2.05
C ALA A 263 -8.93 -4.06 2.43
N ALA A 264 -8.95 -4.60 3.65
CA ALA A 264 -10.07 -5.36 4.17
C ALA A 264 -11.25 -4.47 4.57
N THR A 265 -10.99 -3.26 5.08
CA THR A 265 -12.01 -2.32 5.57
C THR A 265 -12.62 -1.49 4.44
N TYR A 266 -11.80 -1.07 3.47
CA TYR A 266 -12.17 -0.18 2.38
C TYR A 266 -11.83 -0.78 0.99
N PRO A 267 -12.39 -1.95 0.65
CA PRO A 267 -12.11 -2.58 -0.64
C PRO A 267 -12.56 -1.73 -1.84
N GLU A 268 -13.57 -0.87 -1.66
CA GLU A 268 -14.03 0.10 -2.67
C GLU A 268 -12.99 1.20 -2.96
N ARG A 269 -12.14 1.53 -1.98
CA ARG A 269 -11.01 2.47 -2.12
C ARG A 269 -9.70 1.77 -2.50
N THR A 270 -9.69 0.44 -2.57
CA THR A 270 -8.47 -0.34 -2.80
C THR A 270 -8.55 -1.10 -4.13
N ALA A 271 -7.70 -0.77 -5.09
CA ALA A 271 -7.61 -1.46 -6.38
C ALA A 271 -6.88 -2.79 -6.25
N GLY A 272 -5.85 -2.83 -5.40
CA GLY A 272 -5.06 -4.02 -5.12
C GLY A 272 -4.10 -3.77 -3.96
N LEU A 273 -3.51 -4.83 -3.43
CA LEU A 273 -2.58 -4.80 -2.31
C LEU A 273 -1.26 -5.45 -2.72
N VAL A 274 -0.15 -4.72 -2.54
CA VAL A 274 1.21 -5.27 -2.65
C VAL A 274 1.85 -5.21 -1.26
N MET A 275 2.37 -6.34 -0.79
CA MET A 275 3.10 -6.42 0.48
C MET A 275 4.52 -6.90 0.21
N ILE A 276 5.53 -6.12 0.62
CA ILE A 276 6.94 -6.42 0.35
C ILE A 276 7.66 -6.64 1.67
N GLY A 277 8.20 -7.84 1.87
CA GLY A 277 8.92 -8.24 3.09
C GLY A 277 8.10 -7.85 4.31
N THR A 278 6.96 -8.48 4.53
CA THR A 278 5.98 -8.10 5.58
C THR A 278 5.85 -9.19 6.65
N TYR A 279 5.05 -8.92 7.68
CA TYR A 279 4.70 -9.87 8.74
C TYR A 279 3.23 -9.74 9.13
N ALA A 280 2.68 -10.77 9.79
CA ALA A 280 1.35 -10.74 10.38
C ALA A 280 1.37 -10.34 11.86
N LYS A 281 2.47 -10.66 12.55
CA LYS A 281 2.67 -10.44 13.98
C LYS A 281 4.16 -10.27 14.28
N ARG A 282 4.52 -9.61 15.38
CA ARG A 282 5.93 -9.38 15.75
C ARG A 282 6.43 -9.94 17.08
N ILE A 283 5.58 -10.66 17.81
CA ILE A 283 5.95 -11.45 18.97
C ILE A 283 5.67 -12.92 18.69
N ARG A 284 6.67 -13.76 18.92
CA ARG A 284 6.58 -15.21 18.73
C ARG A 284 5.48 -15.84 19.58
N ASP A 285 4.72 -16.75 18.99
CA ASP A 285 3.93 -17.75 19.71
C ASP A 285 4.00 -19.11 18.98
N ASP A 286 3.24 -20.10 19.44
CA ASP A 286 3.26 -21.46 18.88
C ASP A 286 2.72 -21.52 17.43
N GLU A 287 1.81 -20.62 17.06
CA GLU A 287 1.21 -20.54 15.73
C GLU A 287 2.01 -19.62 14.78
N TYR A 288 2.85 -18.74 15.35
CA TYR A 288 3.71 -17.82 14.61
C TYR A 288 5.17 -17.87 15.12
N PRO A 289 5.87 -19.01 14.90
CA PRO A 289 7.17 -19.29 15.54
C PRO A 289 8.34 -18.49 14.97
N TRP A 290 8.15 -17.79 13.84
CA TRP A 290 9.21 -17.12 13.09
C TRP A 290 9.58 -15.75 13.64
N ALA A 291 8.60 -15.07 14.26
CA ALA A 291 8.79 -13.76 14.86
C ALA A 291 9.83 -13.80 16.01
N PRO A 292 10.39 -12.63 16.39
CA PRO A 292 11.25 -12.51 17.55
C PRO A 292 10.54 -12.88 18.84
N THR A 293 11.31 -13.44 19.77
CA THR A 293 10.90 -13.56 21.18
C THR A 293 10.82 -12.18 21.84
N GLU A 294 10.07 -12.08 22.94
CA GLU A 294 10.03 -10.86 23.76
C GLU A 294 11.43 -10.42 24.21
N LYS A 295 12.29 -11.37 24.57
CA LYS A 295 13.68 -11.09 24.95
C LYS A 295 14.49 -10.47 23.81
N GLN A 296 14.32 -10.97 22.58
CA GLN A 296 14.97 -10.37 21.40
C GLN A 296 14.42 -8.98 21.10
N ARG A 297 13.12 -8.74 21.33
CA ARG A 297 12.53 -7.40 21.21
C ARG A 297 13.07 -6.43 22.24
N GLU A 298 13.14 -6.81 23.51
CA GLU A 298 13.71 -5.93 24.54
C GLU A 298 15.19 -5.64 24.27
N ALA A 299 15.97 -6.62 23.80
CA ALA A 299 17.34 -6.38 23.39
C ALA A 299 17.44 -5.37 22.24
N PHE A 300 16.54 -5.44 21.25
CA PHE A 300 16.49 -4.44 20.17
C PHE A 300 16.05 -3.06 20.67
N PHE A 301 15.12 -2.98 21.64
CA PHE A 301 14.74 -1.71 22.25
C PHE A 301 15.90 -1.06 22.99
N GLU A 302 16.70 -1.84 23.73
CA GLU A 302 17.92 -1.36 24.38
C GLU A 302 18.98 -0.92 23.36
N LEU A 303 19.17 -1.68 22.28
CA LEU A 303 20.06 -1.27 21.19
C LEU A 303 19.62 0.08 20.61
N MET A 304 18.33 0.24 20.33
CA MET A 304 17.80 1.52 19.85
C MET A 304 18.03 2.63 20.86
N ARG A 305 17.77 2.44 22.16
CA ARG A 305 17.98 3.48 23.18
C ARG A 305 19.44 3.95 23.24
N ASN A 306 20.38 3.02 23.10
CA ASN A 306 21.81 3.30 23.27
C ASN A 306 22.50 3.81 22.00
N GLU A 307 22.03 3.36 20.82
CA GLU A 307 22.70 3.61 19.56
C GLU A 307 21.89 4.48 18.59
N TRP A 308 20.69 4.96 18.98
CA TRP A 308 19.94 5.90 18.13
C TRP A 308 20.78 7.12 17.80
N GLY A 309 20.85 7.44 16.52
CA GLY A 309 21.78 8.43 15.99
C GLY A 309 22.91 7.83 15.17
N GLY A 310 23.21 6.55 15.36
CA GLY A 310 24.01 5.73 14.45
C GLY A 310 23.14 4.91 13.46
N PRO A 311 23.76 4.04 12.65
CA PRO A 311 23.06 3.24 11.65
C PRO A 311 22.38 1.99 12.26
N VAL A 312 21.54 2.19 13.28
CA VAL A 312 20.89 1.09 14.02
C VAL A 312 20.13 0.16 13.09
N GLY A 313 20.36 -1.15 13.27
CA GLY A 313 19.64 -2.20 12.55
C GLY A 313 19.97 -2.31 11.07
N ILE A 314 21.04 -1.67 10.59
CA ILE A 314 21.50 -1.77 9.20
C ILE A 314 21.91 -3.21 8.84
N ASP A 315 22.56 -3.92 9.76
CA ASP A 315 23.10 -5.27 9.51
C ASP A 315 22.02 -6.32 9.19
N GLU A 316 20.79 -6.08 9.62
CA GLU A 316 19.64 -6.94 9.31
C GLU A 316 18.80 -6.39 8.15
N ARG A 317 18.77 -5.07 7.95
CA ARG A 317 17.89 -4.43 6.95
C ARG A 317 18.52 -4.27 5.58
N ALA A 318 19.81 -3.98 5.54
CA ALA A 318 20.60 -3.84 4.33
C ALA A 318 21.98 -4.48 4.52
N PRO A 319 22.06 -5.81 4.77
CA PRO A 319 23.33 -6.47 5.01
C PRO A 319 24.36 -6.24 3.89
N SER A 320 23.92 -6.12 2.63
CA SER A 320 24.83 -5.87 1.50
C SER A 320 25.48 -4.48 1.53
N MET A 321 24.84 -3.51 2.19
CA MET A 321 25.33 -2.13 2.35
C MET A 321 25.83 -1.84 3.77
N ALA A 322 25.83 -2.82 4.66
CA ALA A 322 26.16 -2.61 6.08
C ALA A 322 27.58 -2.09 6.31
N ASN A 323 28.52 -2.36 5.39
CA ASN A 323 29.90 -1.89 5.45
C ASN A 323 30.18 -0.68 4.53
N ASP A 324 29.17 -0.19 3.79
CA ASP A 324 29.32 0.97 2.92
C ASP A 324 29.25 2.27 3.75
N PRO A 325 30.31 3.10 3.79
CA PRO A 325 30.32 4.29 4.64
C PRO A 325 29.27 5.35 4.27
N GLU A 326 28.96 5.50 2.98
CA GLU A 326 27.99 6.48 2.49
C GLU A 326 26.57 6.06 2.87
N PHE A 327 26.22 4.80 2.62
CA PHE A 327 24.92 4.26 2.99
C PHE A 327 24.73 4.23 4.50
N ARG A 328 25.76 3.92 5.28
CA ARG A 328 25.71 3.99 6.75
C ARG A 328 25.38 5.39 7.26
N GLU A 329 26.06 6.42 6.75
CA GLU A 329 25.79 7.80 7.16
C GLU A 329 24.40 8.27 6.70
N TRP A 330 24.02 7.91 5.47
CA TRP A 330 22.67 8.18 4.97
C TRP A 330 21.61 7.50 5.84
N TRP A 331 21.76 6.22 6.17
CA TRP A 331 20.84 5.47 7.01
C TRP A 331 20.72 6.08 8.41
N ALA A 332 21.85 6.39 9.04
CA ALA A 332 21.86 7.05 10.36
C ALA A 332 21.14 8.41 10.32
N THR A 333 21.37 9.21 9.28
CA THR A 333 20.68 10.50 9.12
C THR A 333 19.20 10.32 8.86
N TYR A 334 18.82 9.39 7.98
CA TYR A 334 17.44 9.04 7.67
C TYR A 334 16.64 8.70 8.95
N LEU A 335 17.22 7.87 9.83
CA LEU A 335 16.60 7.52 11.12
C LEU A 335 16.40 8.75 12.02
N ARG A 336 17.42 9.60 12.17
CA ARG A 336 17.35 10.82 12.99
C ARG A 336 16.29 11.80 12.48
N MET A 337 16.16 11.92 11.16
CA MET A 337 15.16 12.78 10.52
C MET A 337 13.75 12.19 10.67
N GLY A 338 13.61 10.86 10.56
CA GLY A 338 12.33 10.17 10.67
C GLY A 338 11.74 10.21 12.09
N ALA A 339 12.54 9.95 13.13
CA ALA A 339 12.04 9.94 14.51
C ALA A 339 13.08 10.36 15.56
N SER A 340 12.58 10.99 16.63
CA SER A 340 13.35 11.13 17.86
C SER A 340 13.56 9.74 18.51
N PRO A 341 14.61 9.55 19.33
CA PRO A 341 14.90 8.25 19.95
C PRO A 341 13.71 7.69 20.74
N GLY A 342 13.04 8.53 21.54
CA GLY A 342 11.88 8.14 22.33
C GLY A 342 10.70 7.73 21.45
N ALA A 343 10.43 8.48 20.37
CA ALA A 343 9.39 8.13 19.41
C ALA A 343 9.71 6.83 18.67
N ALA A 344 10.96 6.61 18.27
CA ALA A 344 11.37 5.39 17.58
C ALA A 344 11.15 4.15 18.45
N VAL A 345 11.56 4.19 19.72
CA VAL A 345 11.35 3.08 20.66
C VAL A 345 9.86 2.85 20.90
N ALA A 346 9.10 3.92 21.15
CA ALA A 346 7.67 3.84 21.39
C ALA A 346 6.91 3.23 20.19
N LEU A 347 7.17 3.72 18.98
CA LEU A 347 6.60 3.19 17.74
C LEU A 347 6.98 1.72 17.51
N THR A 348 8.23 1.32 17.79
CA THR A 348 8.68 -0.06 17.60
C THR A 348 8.02 -1.01 18.60
N LYS A 349 7.79 -0.57 19.85
CA LYS A 349 7.02 -1.33 20.85
C LYS A 349 5.57 -1.51 20.41
N MET A 350 4.92 -0.42 20.01
CA MET A 350 3.55 -0.45 19.52
C MET A 350 3.39 -1.36 18.29
N ASN A 351 4.32 -1.28 17.34
CA ASN A 351 4.34 -2.17 16.17
C ASN A 351 4.56 -3.65 16.55
N ALA A 352 5.21 -3.94 17.69
CA ALA A 352 5.39 -5.31 18.16
C ALA A 352 4.09 -5.93 18.69
N GLU A 353 3.17 -5.10 19.19
CA GLU A 353 1.87 -5.51 19.74
C GLU A 353 0.80 -5.76 18.66
N ILE A 354 1.03 -5.29 17.43
CA ILE A 354 0.12 -5.50 16.30
C ILE A 354 0.08 -6.99 15.92
N ASP A 355 -1.13 -7.53 15.79
CA ASP A 355 -1.40 -8.87 15.25
C ASP A 355 -2.57 -8.78 14.26
N VAL A 356 -2.28 -8.89 12.96
CA VAL A 356 -3.28 -8.82 11.87
C VAL A 356 -3.69 -10.20 11.36
N ARG A 357 -3.32 -11.30 12.03
CA ARG A 357 -3.68 -12.66 11.57
C ARG A 357 -5.19 -12.83 11.35
N GLY A 358 -6.00 -12.24 12.23
CA GLY A 358 -7.47 -12.26 12.09
C GLY A 358 -8.04 -11.37 10.99
N VAL A 359 -7.22 -10.52 10.36
CA VAL A 359 -7.63 -9.59 9.29
C VAL A 359 -7.32 -10.15 7.90
N LEU A 360 -6.20 -10.88 7.76
CA LEU A 360 -5.72 -11.37 6.47
C LEU A 360 -6.78 -12.16 5.67
N PRO A 361 -7.61 -13.04 6.28
CA PRO A 361 -8.67 -13.73 5.55
C PRO A 361 -9.74 -12.82 4.94
N SER A 362 -9.89 -11.60 5.47
CA SER A 362 -10.87 -10.61 5.03
C SER A 362 -10.38 -9.71 3.89
N VAL A 363 -9.12 -9.85 3.48
CA VAL A 363 -8.59 -9.12 2.32
C VAL A 363 -9.11 -9.79 1.04
N ARG A 364 -10.01 -9.10 0.33
CA ARG A 364 -10.67 -9.62 -0.90
C ARG A 364 -10.18 -8.97 -2.20
N VAL A 365 -9.33 -7.95 -2.11
CA VAL A 365 -8.74 -7.30 -3.29
C VAL A 365 -7.61 -8.18 -3.86
N PRO A 366 -7.31 -8.07 -5.18
CA PRO A 366 -6.13 -8.70 -5.75
C PRO A 366 -4.90 -8.39 -4.90
N THR A 367 -4.14 -9.41 -4.54
CA THR A 367 -3.01 -9.26 -3.61
C THR A 367 -1.75 -9.91 -4.16
N LEU A 368 -0.64 -9.20 -4.08
CA LEU A 368 0.71 -9.67 -4.36
C LEU A 368 1.56 -9.58 -3.08
N VAL A 369 2.15 -10.70 -2.67
CA VAL A 369 3.11 -10.76 -1.56
C VAL A 369 4.48 -11.09 -2.14
N ILE A 370 5.45 -10.20 -1.95
CA ILE A 370 6.84 -10.36 -2.39
C ILE A 370 7.72 -10.52 -1.16
N HIS A 371 8.58 -11.54 -1.13
CA HIS A 371 9.56 -11.71 -0.04
C HIS A 371 10.89 -12.21 -0.59
N ARG A 372 12.01 -11.70 -0.06
CA ARG A 372 13.34 -12.21 -0.39
C ARG A 372 13.70 -13.41 0.48
N SER A 373 14.13 -14.49 -0.13
CA SER A 373 14.47 -15.76 0.52
C SER A 373 15.53 -15.63 1.64
N GLY A 374 16.43 -14.65 1.53
CA GLY A 374 17.50 -14.40 2.51
C GLY A 374 17.28 -13.20 3.43
N ASP A 375 16.07 -12.60 3.47
CA ASP A 375 15.77 -11.43 4.31
C ASP A 375 16.16 -11.70 5.79
N MET A 376 17.11 -10.91 6.28
CA MET A 376 17.68 -11.05 7.62
C MET A 376 16.89 -10.30 8.70
N CYS A 377 15.99 -9.38 8.31
CA CYS A 377 15.17 -8.61 9.24
C CYS A 377 13.84 -9.32 9.52
N LEU A 378 13.22 -9.87 8.47
CA LEU A 378 11.98 -10.64 8.53
C LEU A 378 12.16 -11.96 7.79
N LYS A 379 11.89 -13.06 8.46
CA LYS A 379 12.11 -14.37 7.85
C LYS A 379 11.12 -14.61 6.71
N VAL A 380 11.55 -15.31 5.67
CA VAL A 380 10.74 -15.62 4.48
C VAL A 380 9.43 -16.34 4.84
N GLU A 381 9.42 -17.14 5.90
CA GLU A 381 8.22 -17.81 6.38
C GLU A 381 7.13 -16.84 6.85
N GLU A 382 7.49 -15.64 7.31
CA GLU A 382 6.52 -14.60 7.68
C GLU A 382 5.72 -14.14 6.45
N GLY A 383 6.38 -13.96 5.30
CA GLY A 383 5.74 -13.63 4.02
C GLY A 383 4.91 -14.79 3.45
N ARG A 384 5.45 -16.01 3.48
CA ARG A 384 4.71 -17.23 3.09
C ARG A 384 3.43 -17.40 3.90
N PHE A 385 3.49 -17.18 5.21
CA PHE A 385 2.31 -17.21 6.06
C PHE A 385 1.30 -16.15 5.63
N VAL A 386 1.72 -14.89 5.48
CA VAL A 386 0.80 -13.82 5.05
C VAL A 386 0.08 -14.18 3.75
N ALA A 387 0.82 -14.68 2.76
CA ALA A 387 0.23 -15.08 1.49
C ALA A 387 -0.74 -16.26 1.60
N THR A 388 -0.51 -17.21 2.51
CA THR A 388 -1.44 -18.35 2.70
C THR A 388 -2.71 -17.97 3.45
N GLN A 389 -2.69 -16.87 4.22
CA GLN A 389 -3.88 -16.39 4.93
C GLN A 389 -4.78 -15.49 4.09
N ILE A 390 -4.25 -14.85 3.03
CA ILE A 390 -5.03 -13.99 2.15
C ILE A 390 -5.59 -14.83 0.98
N PRO A 391 -6.92 -14.86 0.78
CA PRO A 391 -7.52 -15.57 -0.35
C PRO A 391 -6.96 -15.09 -1.69
N ASP A 392 -6.62 -16.04 -2.57
CA ASP A 392 -6.14 -15.80 -3.94
C ASP A 392 -4.89 -14.91 -4.07
N ALA A 393 -4.12 -14.71 -2.98
CA ALA A 393 -2.88 -13.94 -3.04
C ALA A 393 -1.82 -14.63 -3.93
N LYS A 394 -1.20 -13.85 -4.83
CA LYS A 394 0.02 -14.27 -5.54
C LYS A 394 1.20 -14.11 -4.60
N TYR A 395 1.93 -15.18 -4.32
CA TYR A 395 3.21 -15.13 -3.60
C TYR A 395 4.38 -15.21 -4.59
N VAL A 396 5.34 -14.31 -4.44
CA VAL A 396 6.59 -14.29 -5.20
C VAL A 396 7.77 -14.28 -4.22
N GLU A 397 8.59 -15.31 -4.31
CA GLU A 397 9.83 -15.42 -3.56
C GLU A 397 11.00 -15.06 -4.46
N LEU A 398 11.80 -14.06 -4.05
CA LEU A 398 12.93 -13.56 -4.82
C LEU A 398 14.26 -13.88 -4.15
N GLY A 399 15.34 -13.79 -4.91
CA GLY A 399 16.71 -13.85 -4.38
C GLY A 399 17.07 -12.57 -3.61
N GLY A 400 18.02 -12.68 -2.67
CA GLY A 400 18.60 -11.53 -1.97
C GLY A 400 18.51 -11.62 -0.46
N ILE A 401 19.36 -10.83 0.22
CA ILE A 401 19.50 -10.81 1.68
C ILE A 401 19.01 -9.51 2.33
N ASP A 402 18.81 -8.47 1.52
CA ASP A 402 18.39 -7.16 2.01
C ASP A 402 16.88 -7.11 2.19
N HIS A 403 16.45 -6.57 3.33
CA HIS A 403 15.05 -6.32 3.64
C HIS A 403 14.49 -5.09 2.89
N LEU A 404 15.32 -4.06 2.74
CA LEU A 404 14.91 -2.82 2.08
C LEU A 404 14.71 -3.08 0.58
N PRO A 405 13.52 -2.80 0.00
CA PRO A 405 13.22 -3.16 -1.40
C PRO A 405 14.04 -2.36 -2.41
N PHE A 406 14.54 -1.19 -1.98
CA PHE A 406 15.44 -0.35 -2.75
C PHE A 406 16.92 -0.71 -2.55
N VAL A 407 17.27 -1.81 -1.88
CA VAL A 407 18.67 -2.27 -1.77
C VAL A 407 18.77 -3.64 -2.44
N GLY A 408 19.93 -3.97 -3.03
CA GLY A 408 20.12 -5.21 -3.80
C GLY A 408 19.44 -5.14 -5.17
N ASP A 409 18.90 -6.26 -5.64
CA ASP A 409 18.18 -6.30 -6.91
C ASP A 409 16.78 -5.70 -6.79
N GLN A 410 16.65 -4.44 -7.22
CA GLN A 410 15.38 -3.72 -7.21
C GLN A 410 14.51 -4.07 -8.41
N ALA A 411 15.09 -4.52 -9.52
CA ALA A 411 14.41 -4.69 -10.79
C ALA A 411 13.37 -5.81 -10.70
N GLU A 412 13.75 -6.95 -10.11
CA GLU A 412 12.82 -8.08 -9.91
C GLU A 412 11.57 -7.68 -9.10
N ILE A 413 11.74 -6.85 -8.07
CA ILE A 413 10.62 -6.34 -7.26
C ILE A 413 9.73 -5.42 -8.11
N LEU A 414 10.34 -4.46 -8.81
CA LEU A 414 9.61 -3.45 -9.58
C LEU A 414 8.87 -4.05 -10.77
N ASP A 415 9.45 -5.04 -11.43
CA ASP A 415 8.86 -5.72 -12.59
C ASP A 415 7.65 -6.56 -12.16
N GLU A 416 7.71 -7.23 -11.00
CA GLU A 416 6.54 -7.93 -10.42
C GLU A 416 5.42 -6.96 -10.02
N ILE A 417 5.78 -5.79 -9.48
CA ILE A 417 4.80 -4.75 -9.16
C ILE A 417 4.16 -4.21 -10.44
N GLU A 418 4.93 -3.90 -11.47
CA GLU A 418 4.39 -3.39 -12.74
C GLU A 418 3.49 -4.42 -13.43
N GLN A 419 3.90 -5.70 -13.46
CA GLN A 419 3.08 -6.78 -13.98
C GLN A 419 1.78 -6.92 -13.19
N PHE A 420 1.83 -6.83 -11.86
CA PHE A 420 0.64 -6.86 -11.03
C PHE A 420 -0.28 -5.68 -11.32
N VAL A 421 0.24 -4.45 -11.31
CA VAL A 421 -0.50 -3.21 -11.59
C VAL A 421 -1.23 -3.28 -12.93
N THR A 422 -0.59 -3.81 -13.97
CA THR A 422 -1.22 -3.97 -15.30
C THR A 422 -2.27 -5.08 -15.36
N SER A 423 -2.22 -6.04 -14.43
CA SER A 423 -3.17 -7.16 -14.36
C SER A 423 -4.44 -6.85 -13.56
N VAL A 424 -4.38 -5.86 -12.65
CA VAL A 424 -5.51 -5.49 -11.78
C VAL A 424 -6.62 -4.89 -12.64
N ARG A 425 -7.69 -5.66 -12.85
CA ARG A 425 -8.96 -5.15 -13.38
C ARG A 425 -9.80 -4.63 -12.22
N SER A 426 -10.66 -3.63 -12.45
CA SER A 426 -11.64 -3.21 -11.44
C SER A 426 -12.46 -4.41 -11.00
N ALA A 427 -12.17 -4.91 -9.79
CA ALA A 427 -13.03 -5.88 -9.13
C ALA A 427 -14.36 -5.19 -8.77
N GLY A 428 -15.46 -5.92 -8.97
CA GLY A 428 -16.86 -5.48 -8.91
C GLY A 428 -17.34 -5.13 -7.51
N GLU A 429 -18.67 -5.03 -7.35
CA GLU A 429 -19.33 -4.71 -6.07
C GLU A 429 -18.82 -5.64 -4.95
N TYR A 430 -18.38 -5.03 -3.85
CA TYR A 430 -17.88 -5.73 -2.67
C TYR A 430 -19.03 -5.87 -1.68
N ASP A 431 -19.66 -7.05 -1.66
CA ASP A 431 -20.74 -7.36 -0.73
C ASP A 431 -20.23 -7.74 0.66
N ARG A 432 -18.90 -7.78 0.88
CA ARG A 432 -18.28 -8.10 2.17
C ARG A 432 -17.12 -7.18 2.50
N VAL A 433 -17.11 -6.68 3.73
CA VAL A 433 -16.05 -5.81 4.28
C VAL A 433 -15.67 -6.26 5.69
N LEU A 434 -14.46 -5.90 6.13
CA LEU A 434 -14.10 -5.97 7.54
C LEU A 434 -14.69 -4.77 8.27
N ALA A 435 -15.43 -5.02 9.36
CA ALA A 435 -15.94 -3.96 10.23
C ALA A 435 -15.84 -4.37 11.71
N THR A 436 -15.77 -3.38 12.59
CA THR A 436 -16.01 -3.58 14.02
C THR A 436 -17.49 -3.41 14.31
N VAL A 437 -18.15 -4.48 14.76
CA VAL A 437 -19.54 -4.48 15.16
C VAL A 437 -19.62 -4.36 16.69
N MET A 438 -20.50 -3.48 17.15
CA MET A 438 -20.86 -3.31 18.55
C MET A 438 -22.34 -3.70 18.73
N SER A 439 -22.60 -4.56 19.70
CA SER A 439 -23.95 -4.83 20.20
C SER A 439 -24.14 -4.21 21.57
N VAL A 440 -25.28 -3.52 21.75
CA VAL A 440 -25.70 -2.90 23.01
C VAL A 440 -27.11 -3.40 23.35
N SER A 441 -27.27 -4.00 24.52
CA SER A 441 -28.57 -4.44 25.06
C SER A 441 -28.70 -4.10 26.54
N PHE A 442 -29.90 -4.24 27.10
CA PHE A 442 -30.14 -4.04 28.54
C PHE A 442 -29.76 -5.29 29.33
N ALA A 443 -29.22 -5.11 30.53
CA ALA A 443 -28.80 -6.23 31.37
C ALA A 443 -29.98 -7.13 31.79
N ASP A 444 -31.08 -6.53 32.25
CA ASP A 444 -32.31 -7.21 32.68
C ASP A 444 -33.56 -6.42 32.20
N PRO A 445 -33.99 -6.63 30.94
CA PRO A 445 -35.15 -5.93 30.39
C PRO A 445 -36.47 -6.26 31.10
N ASP A 446 -36.62 -7.48 31.64
CA ASP A 446 -37.83 -7.92 32.35
C ASP A 446 -38.00 -7.21 33.70
N ALA A 447 -36.91 -7.06 34.46
CA ALA A 447 -36.91 -6.33 35.71
C ALA A 447 -37.21 -4.84 35.51
N GLU A 448 -36.62 -4.21 34.49
CA GLU A 448 -36.87 -2.80 34.17
C GLU A 448 -38.29 -2.57 33.64
N SER A 449 -38.82 -3.48 32.82
CA SER A 449 -40.20 -3.47 32.35
C SER A 449 -41.18 -3.57 33.53
N SER A 450 -40.94 -4.49 34.47
CA SER A 450 -41.74 -4.65 35.68
C SER A 450 -41.69 -3.42 36.58
N ARG A 451 -40.54 -2.75 36.68
CA ARG A 451 -40.35 -1.54 37.50
C ARG A 451 -41.07 -0.31 36.94
N ARG A 452 -41.18 -0.19 35.61
CA ARG A 452 -41.66 1.01 34.92
C ARG A 452 -43.09 0.89 34.39
N GLY A 453 -43.61 -0.33 34.27
CA GLY A 453 -44.86 -0.63 33.56
C GLY A 453 -44.67 -0.55 32.04
N THR A 454 -45.55 -1.19 31.27
CA THR A 454 -45.42 -1.36 29.81
C THR A 454 -45.21 -0.05 29.06
N ASP A 455 -46.07 0.96 29.27
CA ASP A 455 -45.95 2.26 28.60
C ASP A 455 -44.66 3.01 29.00
N GLY A 456 -44.26 2.90 30.28
CA GLY A 456 -43.04 3.52 30.81
C GLY A 456 -41.76 2.85 30.34
N TRP A 457 -41.83 1.54 30.04
CA TRP A 457 -40.77 0.75 29.45
C TRP A 457 -40.56 1.11 27.98
N GLU A 458 -41.63 1.18 27.19
CA GLU A 458 -41.56 1.57 25.77
C GLU A 458 -40.94 2.97 25.60
N GLU A 459 -41.39 3.95 26.41
CA GLU A 459 -40.83 5.31 26.37
C GLU A 459 -39.36 5.33 26.80
N PHE A 460 -38.99 4.50 27.78
CA PHE A 460 -37.61 4.38 28.24
C PHE A 460 -36.70 3.76 27.18
N ILE A 461 -37.09 2.65 26.55
CA ILE A 461 -36.36 2.03 25.44
C ILE A 461 -36.16 3.03 24.30
N ALA A 462 -37.22 3.74 23.91
CA ALA A 462 -37.15 4.73 22.84
C ALA A 462 -36.14 5.85 23.14
N ARG A 463 -36.12 6.37 24.37
CA ARG A 463 -35.16 7.40 24.80
C ARG A 463 -33.72 6.86 24.85
N SER A 464 -33.52 5.67 25.38
CA SER A 464 -32.19 5.05 25.50
C SER A 464 -31.60 4.74 24.12
N LYS A 465 -32.39 4.23 23.17
CA LYS A 465 -31.96 4.04 21.77
C LYS A 465 -31.64 5.37 21.10
N ALA A 466 -32.50 6.38 21.27
CA ALA A 466 -32.24 7.72 20.74
C ALA A 466 -30.95 8.33 21.31
N PHE A 467 -30.60 8.01 22.56
CA PHE A 467 -29.34 8.41 23.16
C PHE A 467 -28.15 7.69 22.52
N VAL A 468 -28.17 6.36 22.41
CA VAL A 468 -27.11 5.57 21.75
C VAL A 468 -26.87 6.07 20.32
N ARG A 469 -27.94 6.27 19.54
CA ARG A 469 -27.90 6.79 18.16
C ARG A 469 -27.23 8.15 18.05
N ARG A 470 -27.37 9.02 19.06
CA ARG A 470 -26.70 10.33 19.07
C ARG A 470 -25.20 10.22 19.30
N GLN A 471 -24.74 9.15 19.96
CA GLN A 471 -23.32 8.91 20.20
C GLN A 471 -22.60 8.41 18.93
N LEU A 472 -23.22 7.51 18.16
CA LEU A 472 -22.55 6.82 17.05
C LEU A 472 -21.84 7.78 16.06
N PRO A 473 -22.48 8.84 15.52
CA PRO A 473 -21.84 9.70 14.53
C PRO A 473 -20.62 10.46 15.07
N MET A 474 -20.57 10.75 16.38
CA MET A 474 -19.43 11.42 17.01
C MET A 474 -18.16 10.57 16.98
N TYR A 475 -18.33 9.26 16.85
CA TYR A 475 -17.25 8.28 16.73
C TYR A 475 -17.26 7.60 15.35
N LYS A 476 -17.83 8.25 14.33
CA LYS A 476 -17.97 7.72 12.95
C LYS A 476 -18.66 6.34 12.87
N GLY A 477 -19.41 5.96 13.89
CA GLY A 477 -20.24 4.75 13.90
C GLY A 477 -21.52 4.93 13.10
N ARG A 478 -21.99 3.85 12.50
CA ARG A 478 -23.27 3.79 11.78
C ARG A 478 -24.17 2.77 12.48
N GLU A 479 -25.44 3.10 12.62
CA GLU A 479 -26.43 2.15 13.09
C GLU A 479 -26.73 1.14 11.97
N VAL A 480 -26.73 -0.15 12.31
CA VAL A 480 -26.84 -1.27 11.37
C VAL A 480 -28.23 -1.88 11.38
N SER A 481 -28.81 -2.03 12.58
CA SER A 481 -30.14 -2.60 12.75
C SER A 481 -30.81 -2.08 14.02
N VAL A 482 -32.14 -2.14 14.01
CA VAL A 482 -33.01 -1.79 15.13
C VAL A 482 -33.79 -3.04 15.50
N GLY A 483 -33.25 -3.85 16.40
CA GLY A 483 -34.06 -4.84 17.13
C GLY A 483 -34.93 -4.13 18.17
N ASP A 484 -35.94 -4.80 18.72
CA ASP A 484 -36.82 -4.19 19.74
C ASP A 484 -36.09 -3.97 21.08
N GLU A 485 -35.05 -4.74 21.39
CA GLU A 485 -34.34 -4.68 22.69
C GLU A 485 -32.83 -4.40 22.58
N GLU A 486 -32.29 -4.37 21.37
CA GLU A 486 -30.85 -4.16 21.12
C GLU A 486 -30.61 -3.01 20.14
N THR A 487 -29.39 -2.48 20.17
CA THR A 487 -28.85 -1.57 19.16
C THR A 487 -27.57 -2.15 18.59
N LEU A 488 -27.51 -2.33 17.27
CA LEU A 488 -26.31 -2.77 16.57
C LEU A 488 -25.69 -1.59 15.82
N ALA A 489 -24.38 -1.44 15.95
CA ALA A 489 -23.62 -0.41 15.26
C ALA A 489 -22.35 -0.98 14.63
N ALA A 490 -21.98 -0.46 13.46
CA ALA A 490 -20.75 -0.80 12.75
C ALA A 490 -19.80 0.41 12.73
N PHE A 491 -18.51 0.10 12.82
CA PHE A 491 -17.41 1.03 12.76
C PHE A 491 -16.34 0.48 11.81
N ASP A 492 -15.67 1.37 11.11
CA ASP A 492 -14.49 1.12 10.28
C ASP A 492 -13.19 1.04 11.11
N GLY A 493 -13.32 1.00 12.44
CA GLY A 493 -12.21 1.07 13.37
C GLY A 493 -12.53 0.56 14.78
N PRO A 494 -11.71 -0.32 15.37
CA PRO A 494 -12.00 -0.89 16.69
C PRO A 494 -11.76 0.09 17.85
N ALA A 495 -10.81 1.01 17.73
CA ALA A 495 -10.49 1.94 18.83
C ALA A 495 -11.63 2.95 19.04
N ARG A 496 -12.17 3.50 17.94
CA ARG A 496 -13.36 4.39 18.01
C ARG A 496 -14.61 3.66 18.52
N ALA A 497 -14.79 2.39 18.15
CA ALA A 497 -15.91 1.58 18.62
C ALA A 497 -15.86 1.40 20.14
N ILE A 498 -14.69 1.08 20.71
CA ILE A 498 -14.50 0.98 22.17
C ILE A 498 -14.74 2.34 22.84
N ARG A 499 -14.22 3.44 22.29
CA ARG A 499 -14.44 4.79 22.86
C ARG A 499 -15.92 5.20 22.81
N CYS A 500 -16.64 4.82 21.75
CA CYS A 500 -18.08 5.00 21.66
C CYS A 500 -18.82 4.16 22.70
N ALA A 501 -18.46 2.88 22.85
CA ALA A 501 -19.02 1.99 23.87
C ALA A 501 -18.81 2.55 25.29
N ALA A 502 -17.62 3.04 25.58
CA ALA A 502 -17.27 3.69 26.84
C ALA A 502 -18.16 4.91 27.13
N ALA A 503 -18.34 5.80 26.15
CA ALA A 503 -19.21 6.97 26.28
C ALA A 503 -20.68 6.60 26.49
N ILE A 504 -21.16 5.58 25.77
CA ILE A 504 -22.53 5.04 25.93
C ILE A 504 -22.72 4.48 27.34
N ASN A 505 -21.79 3.64 27.79
CA ASN A 505 -21.84 2.97 29.08
C ASN A 505 -21.81 3.97 30.25
N GLN A 506 -20.89 4.93 30.22
CA GLN A 506 -20.76 5.97 31.25
C GLN A 506 -22.03 6.81 31.38
N ALA A 507 -22.66 7.17 30.25
CA ALA A 507 -23.88 7.95 30.26
C ALA A 507 -25.12 7.15 30.69
N ALA A 508 -25.14 5.84 30.44
CA ALA A 508 -26.18 4.93 30.93
C ALA A 508 -26.06 4.71 32.44
N GLU A 509 -24.84 4.50 32.94
CA GLU A 509 -24.56 4.36 34.37
C GLU A 509 -24.97 5.61 35.15
N ALA A 510 -24.72 6.81 34.62
CA ALA A 510 -25.17 8.08 35.22
C ALA A 510 -26.70 8.19 35.36
N GLN A 511 -27.46 7.37 34.63
CA GLN A 511 -28.92 7.28 34.70
C GLN A 511 -29.40 6.03 35.48
N GLY A 512 -28.49 5.25 36.06
CA GLY A 512 -28.78 4.01 36.77
C GLY A 512 -29.21 2.87 35.86
N ILE A 513 -28.74 2.87 34.61
CA ILE A 513 -29.07 1.87 33.59
C ILE A 513 -27.87 0.94 33.42
N ALA A 514 -28.07 -0.35 33.66
CA ALA A 514 -27.08 -1.37 33.36
C ALA A 514 -27.22 -1.84 31.90
N LEU A 515 -26.14 -1.68 31.14
CA LEU A 515 -26.03 -2.14 29.76
C LEU A 515 -25.14 -3.37 29.67
N LYS A 516 -25.38 -4.15 28.62
CA LYS A 516 -24.54 -5.22 28.12
C LYS A 516 -23.94 -4.78 26.81
N ILE A 517 -22.61 -4.78 26.71
CA ILE A 517 -21.90 -4.30 25.52
C ILE A 517 -20.84 -5.31 25.07
N GLY A 518 -20.94 -5.72 23.82
CA GLY A 518 -20.01 -6.64 23.17
C GLY A 518 -19.49 -6.08 21.85
N LEU A 519 -18.18 -6.21 21.61
CA LEU A 519 -17.56 -5.80 20.35
C LEU A 519 -16.74 -6.91 19.70
N HIS A 520 -16.81 -6.97 18.37
CA HIS A 520 -16.00 -7.85 17.56
C HIS A 520 -15.60 -7.18 16.24
N THR A 521 -14.38 -7.44 15.76
CA THR A 521 -13.94 -7.06 14.39
C THR A 521 -13.85 -8.31 13.53
N GLY A 522 -14.59 -8.33 12.42
CA GLY A 522 -14.63 -9.46 11.49
C GLY A 522 -15.36 -9.13 10.19
N GLU A 523 -15.48 -10.13 9.31
CA GLU A 523 -16.21 -9.99 8.05
C GLU A 523 -17.71 -9.75 8.29
N CYS A 524 -18.25 -8.78 7.56
CA CYS A 524 -19.67 -8.49 7.48
C CYS A 524 -20.13 -8.50 6.02
N ASP A 525 -21.27 -9.10 5.75
CA ASP A 525 -22.01 -8.89 4.50
C ASP A 525 -22.67 -7.50 4.54
N VAL A 526 -22.53 -6.70 3.48
CA VAL A 526 -23.05 -5.33 3.39
C VAL A 526 -24.02 -5.23 2.22
N LEU A 527 -25.26 -4.86 2.52
CA LEU A 527 -26.28 -4.53 1.51
C LEU A 527 -26.89 -3.16 1.82
N GLY A 528 -26.41 -2.14 1.11
CA GLY A 528 -26.76 -0.75 1.42
C GLY A 528 -26.28 -0.36 2.83
N ASP A 529 -27.21 0.00 3.71
CA ASP A 529 -26.92 0.35 5.10
C ASP A 529 -27.04 -0.85 6.08
N SER A 530 -27.37 -2.05 5.58
CA SER A 530 -27.51 -3.24 6.42
C SER A 530 -26.21 -4.05 6.46
N TYR A 531 -25.84 -4.48 7.67
CA TYR A 531 -24.73 -5.41 7.91
C TYR A 531 -25.27 -6.70 8.51
N SER A 532 -24.78 -7.83 8.03
CA SER A 532 -25.10 -9.16 8.54
C SER A 532 -23.87 -10.07 8.54
N GLY A 533 -24.05 -11.28 9.04
CA GLY A 533 -23.02 -12.31 9.01
C GLY A 533 -22.27 -12.46 10.32
N PHE A 534 -21.17 -13.20 10.25
CA PHE A 534 -20.46 -13.74 11.40
C PHE A 534 -20.12 -12.70 12.48
N ALA A 535 -19.60 -11.54 12.07
CA ALA A 535 -19.16 -10.54 13.03
C ALA A 535 -20.31 -9.95 13.87
N VAL A 536 -21.51 -9.88 13.29
CA VAL A 536 -22.72 -9.41 13.97
C VAL A 536 -23.16 -10.43 15.02
N ASP A 537 -23.23 -11.70 14.66
CA ASP A 537 -23.64 -12.77 15.56
C ASP A 537 -22.69 -12.92 16.75
N LEU A 538 -21.37 -12.85 16.48
CA LEU A 538 -20.36 -12.94 17.54
C LEU A 538 -20.41 -11.72 18.48
N ALA A 539 -20.58 -10.50 17.96
CA ALA A 539 -20.69 -9.31 18.80
C ALA A 539 -21.89 -9.38 19.77
N ARG A 540 -23.02 -9.95 19.32
CA ARG A 540 -24.20 -10.19 20.17
C ARG A 540 -23.91 -11.19 21.28
N GLN A 541 -23.34 -12.35 20.94
CA GLN A 541 -23.04 -13.37 21.95
C GLN A 541 -21.97 -12.89 22.96
N ILE A 542 -21.02 -12.04 22.53
CA ILE A 542 -20.08 -11.38 23.44
C ILE A 542 -20.82 -10.42 24.39
N ALA A 543 -21.80 -9.66 23.89
CA ALA A 543 -22.61 -8.76 24.71
C ALA A 543 -23.42 -9.54 25.76
N ASP A 544 -24.00 -10.69 25.40
CA ASP A 544 -24.77 -11.53 26.33
C ASP A 544 -23.93 -12.06 27.50
N LEU A 545 -22.62 -12.24 27.28
CA LEU A 545 -21.66 -12.61 28.32
C LEU A 545 -21.16 -11.42 29.14
N SER A 546 -21.38 -10.19 28.68
CA SER A 546 -21.00 -9.01 29.45
C SER A 546 -21.85 -8.95 30.72
N GLY A 547 -21.18 -8.82 31.87
CA GLY A 547 -21.85 -8.50 33.12
C GLY A 547 -22.35 -7.05 33.10
N ASP A 548 -23.19 -6.70 34.06
CA ASP A 548 -23.80 -5.37 34.18
C ASP A 548 -22.74 -4.24 34.12
N GLY A 549 -22.82 -3.41 33.08
CA GLY A 549 -21.95 -2.24 32.91
C GLY A 549 -20.54 -2.55 32.40
N ASN A 550 -20.26 -3.79 31.96
CA ASN A 550 -18.96 -4.16 31.40
C ASN A 550 -18.97 -4.08 29.87
N ILE A 551 -17.81 -3.74 29.30
CA ILE A 551 -17.58 -3.78 27.85
C ILE A 551 -16.66 -4.96 27.56
N LEU A 552 -17.18 -5.96 26.84
CA LEU A 552 -16.40 -7.12 26.43
C LEU A 552 -16.02 -7.04 24.95
N VAL A 553 -14.81 -7.49 24.63
CA VAL A 553 -14.29 -7.50 23.26
C VAL A 553 -13.62 -8.83 22.95
N SER A 554 -13.62 -9.21 21.67
CA SER A 554 -12.82 -10.34 21.20
C SER A 554 -11.32 -10.03 21.17
N ARG A 555 -10.48 -11.06 21.12
CA ARG A 555 -9.04 -10.93 20.89
C ARG A 555 -8.70 -10.08 19.66
N THR A 556 -9.41 -10.27 18.54
CA THR A 556 -9.18 -9.50 17.30
C THR A 556 -9.29 -8.00 17.53
N VAL A 557 -10.29 -7.55 18.31
CA VAL A 557 -10.43 -6.12 18.64
C VAL A 557 -9.23 -5.65 19.45
N LYS A 558 -8.86 -6.38 20.51
CA LYS A 558 -7.73 -6.05 21.39
C LYS A 558 -6.39 -6.00 20.62
N ASP A 559 -6.21 -6.88 19.64
CA ASP A 559 -4.97 -6.98 18.85
C ASP A 559 -4.84 -5.88 17.77
N LEU A 560 -5.95 -5.22 17.39
CA LEU A 560 -5.97 -4.14 16.39
C LEU A 560 -5.90 -2.72 16.97
N VAL A 561 -5.99 -2.57 18.30
CA VAL A 561 -5.99 -1.26 18.99
C VAL A 561 -4.66 -0.92 19.67
N ALA A 562 -3.56 -1.57 19.25
CA ALA A 562 -2.21 -1.25 19.73
C ALA A 562 -1.92 0.26 19.60
N GLY A 563 -1.40 0.86 20.68
CA GLY A 563 -1.11 2.30 20.77
C GLY A 563 -2.25 3.20 21.24
N SER A 564 -3.50 2.70 21.29
CA SER A 564 -4.70 3.50 21.64
C SER A 564 -4.74 4.02 23.09
N GLY A 565 -3.87 3.51 23.97
CA GLY A 565 -3.93 3.73 25.41
C GLY A 565 -5.03 2.94 26.13
N LEU A 566 -5.79 2.08 25.44
CA LEU A 566 -6.83 1.24 26.04
C LEU A 566 -6.21 0.07 26.81
N GLU A 567 -6.75 -0.21 28.00
CA GLU A 567 -6.32 -1.31 28.86
C GLU A 567 -7.35 -2.43 28.90
N PHE A 568 -6.88 -3.67 29.07
CA PHE A 568 -7.70 -4.87 28.96
C PHE A 568 -7.39 -5.89 30.06
N ARG A 569 -8.44 -6.58 30.54
CA ARG A 569 -8.33 -7.76 31.41
C ARG A 569 -8.79 -9.01 30.69
N GLU A 570 -7.96 -10.05 30.60
CA GLU A 570 -8.34 -11.33 29.98
C GLU A 570 -9.35 -12.08 30.87
N LEU A 571 -10.46 -12.54 30.26
CA LEU A 571 -11.52 -13.33 30.91
C LEU A 571 -11.47 -14.84 30.56
N GLY A 572 -10.51 -15.21 29.71
CA GLY A 572 -10.26 -16.56 29.24
C GLY A 572 -10.96 -16.90 27.92
N VAL A 573 -10.97 -18.19 27.60
CA VAL A 573 -11.55 -18.75 26.38
C VAL A 573 -13.03 -19.07 26.59
N ARG A 574 -13.86 -18.86 25.55
CA ARG A 574 -15.27 -19.22 25.47
C ARG A 574 -15.57 -19.87 24.12
N SER A 575 -16.56 -20.74 24.10
CA SER A 575 -17.16 -21.28 22.87
C SER A 575 -18.56 -20.68 22.74
N PHE A 576 -19.00 -20.49 21.51
CA PHE A 576 -20.23 -19.79 21.17
C PHE A 576 -21.13 -20.67 20.31
N ASP A 577 -22.44 -20.56 20.49
CA ASP A 577 -23.38 -21.42 19.78
C ASP A 577 -23.40 -21.04 18.30
N GLY A 578 -23.23 -22.03 17.42
CA GLY A 578 -23.18 -21.84 15.97
C GLY A 578 -21.91 -21.13 15.46
N ILE A 579 -20.91 -20.93 16.31
CA ILE A 579 -19.65 -20.26 15.98
C ILE A 579 -18.50 -21.23 16.25
N ASP A 580 -17.79 -21.61 15.18
CA ASP A 580 -16.68 -22.54 15.29
C ASP A 580 -15.48 -21.90 16.02
N GLY A 581 -14.82 -22.72 16.83
CA GLY A 581 -13.56 -22.40 17.49
C GLY A 581 -13.68 -21.83 18.90
N ASP A 582 -12.50 -21.58 19.47
CA ASP A 582 -12.30 -21.11 20.84
C ASP A 582 -11.94 -19.62 20.82
N TRP A 583 -12.72 -18.81 21.53
CA TRP A 583 -12.65 -17.36 21.47
C TRP A 583 -12.16 -16.78 22.79
N ARG A 584 -11.01 -16.11 22.78
CA ARG A 584 -10.53 -15.36 23.95
C ARG A 584 -11.22 -14.02 24.05
N LEU A 585 -11.74 -13.74 25.24
CA LEU A 585 -12.45 -12.50 25.55
C LEU A 585 -11.66 -11.63 26.52
N PHE A 586 -11.83 -10.33 26.34
CA PHE A 586 -11.20 -9.30 27.15
C PHE A 586 -12.26 -8.30 27.62
N GLU A 587 -12.14 -7.84 28.84
CA GLU A 587 -12.88 -6.71 29.38
C GLU A 587 -12.08 -5.42 29.20
N VAL A 588 -12.72 -4.37 28.72
CA VAL A 588 -12.11 -3.04 28.64
C VAL A 588 -12.08 -2.42 30.03
N LEU A 589 -10.91 -2.00 30.48
CA LEU A 589 -10.75 -1.28 31.75
C LEU A 589 -11.03 0.20 31.51
N MET A 590 -12.10 0.70 32.13
CA MET A 590 -12.50 2.09 32.06
C MET A 590 -11.60 2.91 33.00
N ALA A 591 -10.96 3.96 32.47
CA ALA A 591 -10.06 4.85 33.21
C ALA A 591 -10.79 5.93 34.02
#